data_AF-A0A2V9X9P3-F1
#
_entry.id   AF-A0A2V9X9P3-F1
#
_cell.length_a   1.000
_cell.length_b   1.000
_cell.length_c   1.000
_cell.angle_alpha   90.00
_cell.angle_beta   90.00
_cell.angle_gamma   90.00
#
_symmetry.space_group_name_H-M   'P 1'
#
loop_
_entity.id
_entity.type
_entity.pdbx_description
1 polymer ?
#
loop_
_entity_poly.entity_id
_entity_poly.type
_entity_poly.pdbx_seq_one_letter_code
_entity_poly.pdbx_strand_id
1 'polypeptide(L)'
;MPLLRVASTVKLLRRVGRGSVRGRLYDLGDYPGAVLSRTGPVIAGQVFELPEDPDVLRRLDEYEGFDPSHPEASLFVRMKWPVTLRNGKKMSCWVYAYNRRPNRARTITGGDYSKQRKQRNR
;
A
#
# COMPACT_ATOMS: atom_id res chain seq x y z
N MET A 1 -20.90 -0.96 -5.83
CA MET A 1 -20.70 -2.21 -5.07
C MET A 1 -19.27 -2.82 -5.25
N PRO A 2 -18.14 -2.07 -5.15
CA PRO A 2 -16.78 -2.64 -5.28
C PRO A 2 -16.23 -3.27 -3.98
N LEU A 3 -16.72 -2.86 -2.82
CA LEU A 3 -16.22 -3.29 -1.50
C LEU A 3 -16.33 -4.80 -1.23
N LEU A 4 -17.41 -5.45 -1.70
CA LEU A 4 -17.62 -6.88 -1.45
C LEU A 4 -16.63 -7.77 -2.22
N ARG A 5 -16.26 -7.37 -3.44
CA ARG A 5 -15.36 -8.15 -4.31
C ARG A 5 -13.90 -8.06 -3.85
N VAL A 6 -13.46 -6.90 -3.35
CA VAL A 6 -12.09 -6.78 -2.82
C VAL A 6 -11.93 -7.56 -1.51
N ALA A 7 -12.94 -7.58 -0.64
CA ALA A 7 -12.87 -8.30 0.63
C ALA A 7 -12.62 -9.81 0.41
N SER A 8 -13.28 -10.42 -0.57
CA SER A 8 -13.05 -11.81 -0.98
C SER A 8 -11.66 -11.99 -1.60
N THR A 9 -11.21 -11.03 -2.41
CA THR A 9 -9.89 -11.05 -3.04
C THR A 9 -8.78 -10.99 -1.97
N VAL A 10 -8.91 -10.13 -0.97
CA VAL A 10 -7.98 -10.01 0.16
C VAL A 10 -7.97 -11.28 1.03
N LYS A 11 -9.11 -11.98 1.16
CA LYS A 11 -9.18 -13.27 1.87
C LYS A 11 -8.39 -14.39 1.18
N LEU A 12 -8.21 -14.32 -0.14
CA LEU A 12 -7.39 -15.29 -0.88
C LEU A 12 -5.89 -15.06 -0.70
N LEU A 13 -5.48 -13.88 -0.21
CA LEU A 13 -4.08 -13.55 -0.06
C LEU A 13 -3.46 -14.28 1.14
N ARG A 14 -2.33 -14.93 0.92
CA ARG A 14 -1.60 -15.60 2.01
C ARG A 14 -0.76 -14.58 2.76
N ARG A 15 -1.02 -14.40 4.07
CA ARG A 15 -0.23 -13.49 4.90
C ARG A 15 1.19 -14.04 5.09
N VAL A 16 2.18 -13.39 4.48
CA VAL A 16 3.61 -13.73 4.64
C VAL A 16 4.12 -13.22 5.98
N GLY A 17 3.79 -11.99 6.35
CA GLY A 17 4.22 -11.41 7.62
C GLY A 17 4.27 -9.89 7.64
N ARG A 18 5.01 -9.33 8.60
CA ARG A 18 5.30 -7.90 8.64
C ARG A 18 6.48 -7.57 7.74
N GLY A 19 6.35 -6.50 6.98
CA GLY A 19 7.40 -5.96 6.15
C GLY A 19 7.49 -4.45 6.30
N SER A 20 8.53 -3.90 5.68
CA SER A 20 8.80 -2.48 5.72
C SER A 20 9.37 -2.00 4.40
N VAL A 21 8.97 -0.80 4.01
CA VAL A 21 9.49 -0.09 2.84
C VAL A 21 10.04 1.26 3.26
N ARG A 22 10.91 1.84 2.45
CA ARG A 22 11.35 3.22 2.66
C ARG A 22 10.47 4.18 1.88
N GLY A 23 10.05 5.25 2.55
CA GLY A 23 9.11 6.23 2.02
C GLY A 23 8.51 7.11 3.09
N ARG A 24 7.65 8.04 2.70
CA ARG A 24 6.81 8.80 3.63
C ARG A 24 5.37 8.36 3.50
N LEU A 25 4.72 8.18 4.65
CA LEU A 25 3.31 7.86 4.72
C LEU A 25 2.54 9.14 5.04
N TYR A 26 1.45 9.39 4.33
CA TYR A 26 0.60 10.56 4.49
C TYR A 26 -0.81 10.12 4.89
N ASP A 27 -1.48 10.89 5.74
CA ASP A 27 -2.90 10.71 6.02
C ASP A 27 -3.69 11.55 5.01
N LEU A 28 -4.47 10.88 4.16
CA LEU A 28 -5.34 11.51 3.17
C LEU A 28 -6.78 11.68 3.69
N GLY A 29 -7.03 11.38 4.98
CA GLY A 29 -8.34 11.44 5.61
C GLY A 29 -8.94 10.06 5.74
N ASP A 30 -9.42 9.46 4.66
CA ASP A 30 -10.09 8.15 4.70
C ASP A 30 -9.12 6.97 4.58
N TYR A 31 -7.95 7.20 3.99
CA TYR A 31 -6.93 6.19 3.73
C TYR A 31 -5.52 6.80 3.76
N PRO A 32 -4.48 5.99 4.01
CA PRO A 32 -3.12 6.47 3.95
C PRO A 32 -2.59 6.51 2.51
N GLY A 33 -1.74 7.48 2.19
CA GLY A 33 -0.96 7.53 0.96
C GLY A 33 0.52 7.26 1.21
N ALA A 34 1.08 6.19 0.66
CA ALA A 34 2.50 5.89 0.78
C ALA A 34 3.27 6.43 -0.43
N VAL A 35 4.18 7.39 -0.19
CA VAL A 35 5.13 7.87 -1.21
C VAL A 35 6.48 7.20 -0.98
N LEU A 36 6.87 6.32 -1.90
CA LEU A 36 8.08 5.53 -1.79
C LEU A 36 9.33 6.37 -2.07
N SER A 37 10.39 6.16 -1.29
CA SER A 37 11.67 6.86 -1.46
C SER A 37 12.81 6.03 -0.89
N ARG A 38 13.97 6.00 -1.56
CA ARG A 38 15.13 5.22 -1.13
C ARG A 38 15.81 5.77 0.13
N THR A 39 15.66 7.07 0.37
CA THR A 39 16.25 7.81 1.51
C THR A 39 15.20 8.25 2.54
N GLY A 40 13.93 7.88 2.33
CA GLY A 40 12.84 8.22 3.23
C GLY A 40 12.84 7.40 4.54
N PRO A 41 11.96 7.78 5.49
CA PRO A 41 11.74 7.01 6.70
C PRO A 41 11.19 5.62 6.41
N VAL A 42 11.17 4.76 7.42
CA VAL A 42 10.64 3.41 7.28
C VAL A 42 9.12 3.43 7.48
N ILE A 43 8.40 2.87 6.52
CA ILE A 43 6.97 2.59 6.58
C ILE A 43 6.81 1.12 6.92
N ALA A 44 6.15 0.83 8.03
CA ALA A 44 5.81 -0.52 8.45
C ALA A 44 4.46 -0.93 7.85
N GLY A 45 4.39 -2.17 7.36
CA GLY A 45 3.19 -2.72 6.75
C GLY A 45 3.11 -4.24 6.88
N GLN A 46 2.13 -4.80 6.18
CA GLN A 46 1.95 -6.24 6.07
C GLN A 46 2.23 -6.67 4.64
N VAL A 47 2.91 -7.80 4.50
CA VAL A 47 3.21 -8.42 3.21
C VAL A 47 2.31 -9.63 3.05
N PHE A 48 1.67 -9.67 1.90
CA PHE A 48 0.83 -10.77 1.48
C PHE A 48 1.36 -11.33 0.16
N GLU A 49 1.28 -12.63 0.03
CA GLU A 49 1.56 -13.33 -1.20
C GLU A 49 0.26 -13.42 -1.99
N LEU A 50 0.36 -13.01 -3.26
CA LEU A 50 -0.73 -13.12 -4.21
C LEU A 50 -0.74 -14.54 -4.78
N PRO A 51 -1.92 -15.14 -5.01
CA PRO A 51 -2.01 -16.37 -5.80
C PRO A 51 -1.51 -16.10 -7.23
N GLU A 52 -1.21 -17.16 -7.98
CA GLU A 52 -0.77 -17.07 -9.38
C GLU A 52 -1.86 -16.56 -10.34
N ASP A 53 -3.05 -16.25 -9.84
CA ASP A 53 -4.16 -15.71 -10.60
C ASP A 53 -3.98 -14.20 -10.89
N PRO A 54 -3.78 -13.79 -12.15
CA PRO A 54 -3.64 -12.38 -12.52
C PRO A 54 -4.92 -11.56 -12.28
N ASP A 55 -6.09 -12.19 -12.16
CA ASP A 55 -7.33 -11.47 -11.88
C ASP A 55 -7.36 -10.86 -10.47
N VAL A 56 -6.59 -11.41 -9.52
CA VAL A 56 -6.46 -10.83 -8.18
C VAL A 56 -5.85 -9.45 -8.25
N LEU A 57 -4.80 -9.29 -9.06
CA LEU A 57 -4.15 -8.01 -9.29
C LEU A 57 -5.09 -7.02 -9.97
N ARG A 58 -5.84 -7.45 -10.99
CA ARG A 58 -6.84 -6.62 -11.67
C ARG A 58 -7.94 -6.12 -10.73
N ARG A 59 -8.45 -6.97 -9.84
CA ARG A 59 -9.46 -6.59 -8.83
C ARG A 59 -8.92 -5.60 -7.81
N LEU A 60 -7.64 -5.71 -7.44
CA LEU A 60 -6.97 -4.74 -6.58
C LEU A 60 -6.76 -3.41 -7.31
N ASP A 61 -6.36 -3.44 -8.58
CA ASP A 61 -6.19 -2.24 -9.43
C ASP A 61 -7.52 -1.45 -9.50
N GLU A 62 -8.64 -2.13 -9.78
CA GLU A 62 -9.98 -1.53 -9.80
C GLU A 62 -10.37 -0.91 -8.46
N TYR A 63 -10.02 -1.57 -7.34
CA TYR A 63 -10.35 -1.08 -6.00
C TYR A 63 -9.52 0.15 -5.60
N GLU A 64 -8.23 0.13 -5.90
CA GLU A 64 -7.31 1.24 -5.61
C GLU A 64 -7.46 2.39 -6.63
N GLY A 65 -8.23 2.20 -7.69
CA GLY A 65 -8.39 3.19 -8.77
C GLY A 65 -7.10 3.37 -9.59
N PHE A 66 -6.35 2.28 -9.77
CA PHE A 66 -5.20 2.23 -10.67
C PHE A 66 -5.64 1.82 -12.07
N ASP A 67 -5.43 2.70 -13.04
CA ASP A 67 -5.57 2.41 -14.45
C ASP A 67 -4.19 2.13 -15.07
N PRO A 68 -3.91 0.89 -15.52
CA PRO A 68 -2.63 0.56 -16.17
C PRO A 68 -2.42 1.30 -17.50
N SER A 69 -3.48 1.77 -18.17
CA SER A 69 -3.39 2.58 -19.38
C SER A 69 -3.07 4.04 -19.09
N HIS A 70 -3.44 4.55 -17.90
CA HIS A 70 -3.18 5.93 -17.47
C HIS A 70 -2.63 6.00 -16.04
N PRO A 71 -1.42 5.46 -15.79
CA PRO A 71 -0.85 5.40 -14.45
C PRO A 71 -0.64 6.81 -13.86
N GLU A 72 -0.31 7.80 -14.68
CA GLU A 72 -0.11 9.19 -14.26
C GLU A 72 -1.40 9.91 -13.82
N ALA A 73 -2.54 9.53 -14.38
CA ALA A 73 -3.85 10.03 -13.97
C ALA A 73 -4.36 9.33 -12.71
N SER A 74 -3.88 8.13 -12.43
CA SER A 74 -4.29 7.30 -11.31
C SER A 74 -3.88 7.90 -9.96
N LEU A 75 -4.72 7.69 -8.94
CA LEU A 75 -4.45 8.17 -7.58
C LEU A 75 -3.27 7.41 -6.94
N PHE A 76 -3.28 6.10 -7.15
CA PHE A 76 -2.22 5.18 -6.77
C PHE A 76 -1.64 4.52 -8.00
N VAL A 77 -0.33 4.31 -8.01
CA VAL A 77 0.39 3.58 -9.07
C VAL A 77 0.94 2.30 -8.51
N ARG A 78 0.61 1.19 -9.17
CA ARG A 78 1.17 -0.11 -8.83
C ARG A 78 2.60 -0.22 -9.36
N MET A 79 3.56 -0.41 -8.47
CA MET A 79 4.96 -0.60 -8.83
C MET A 79 5.62 -1.71 -8.01
N LYS A 80 6.66 -2.33 -8.58
CA LYS A 80 7.50 -3.26 -7.83
C LYS A 80 8.47 -2.46 -6.97
N TRP A 81 8.46 -2.69 -5.66
CA TRP A 81 9.37 -2.04 -4.73
C TRP A 81 10.06 -3.05 -3.80
N PRO A 82 11.33 -2.83 -3.43
CA PRO A 82 11.99 -3.67 -2.45
C PRO A 82 11.36 -3.51 -1.07
N VAL A 83 10.80 -4.59 -0.56
CA VAL A 83 10.27 -4.72 0.80
C VAL A 83 11.25 -5.51 1.65
N THR A 84 11.55 -5.00 2.84
CA THR A 84 12.34 -5.71 3.85
C THR A 84 11.39 -6.36 4.84
N LEU A 85 11.35 -7.69 4.85
CA LEU A 85 10.59 -8.47 5.83
C LEU A 85 11.22 -8.35 7.22
N ARG A 86 10.44 -8.65 8.26
CA ARG A 86 10.93 -8.64 9.66
C ARG A 86 12.15 -9.55 9.89
N ASN A 87 12.30 -10.62 9.10
CA ASN A 87 13.45 -11.52 9.17
C ASN A 87 14.71 -10.98 8.44
N GLY A 88 14.69 -9.73 7.95
CA GLY A 88 15.79 -9.11 7.22
C GLY A 88 15.85 -9.46 5.73
N LYS A 89 15.05 -10.42 5.25
CA LYS A 89 14.99 -10.79 3.83
C LYS A 89 14.38 -9.64 3.02
N LYS A 90 15.06 -9.26 1.94
CA LYS A 90 14.54 -8.32 0.95
C LYS A 90 13.87 -9.08 -0.17
N MET A 91 12.70 -8.63 -0.59
CA MET A 91 11.96 -9.17 -1.72
C MET A 91 11.28 -8.06 -2.51
N SER A 92 11.09 -8.28 -3.80
CA SER A 92 10.34 -7.37 -4.66
C SER A 92 8.86 -7.66 -4.51
N CYS A 93 8.07 -6.70 -4.03
CA CYS A 93 6.63 -6.84 -3.89
C CYS A 93 5.91 -5.74 -4.67
N TRP A 94 4.67 -6.01 -5.07
CA TRP A 94 3.79 -4.98 -5.59
C TRP A 94 3.35 -4.05 -4.47
N VAL A 95 3.49 -2.75 -4.71
CA VAL A 95 3.09 -1.68 -3.79
C VAL A 95 2.30 -0.64 -4.58
N TYR A 96 1.18 -0.21 -4.02
CA TYR A 96 0.41 0.92 -4.53
C TYR A 96 0.97 2.20 -3.92
N ALA A 97 1.77 2.92 -4.71
CA ALA A 97 2.38 4.18 -4.30
C ALA A 97 1.45 5.34 -4.63
N TYR A 98 1.29 6.27 -3.70
CA TYR A 98 0.52 7.48 -3.92
C TYR A 98 1.21 8.35 -4.96
N ASN A 99 0.51 8.67 -6.05
CA ASN A 99 1.08 9.33 -7.23
C ASN A 99 0.78 10.83 -7.30
N ARG A 100 0.02 11.37 -6.34
CA ARG A 100 -0.31 12.80 -6.30
C ARG A 100 0.64 13.56 -5.37
N ARG A 101 0.77 14.88 -5.59
CA ARG A 101 1.58 15.75 -4.73
C ARG A 101 0.93 15.85 -3.34
N PRO A 102 1.64 15.51 -2.24
CA PRO A 102 1.10 15.57 -0.89
C PRO A 102 1.10 16.99 -0.31
N ASN A 103 0.76 18.02 -1.12
CA ASN A 103 0.95 19.44 -0.77
C ASN A 103 0.17 19.90 0.48
N ARG A 104 -0.80 19.12 0.97
CA ARG A 104 -1.60 19.44 2.17
C ARG A 104 -1.83 18.26 3.12
N ALA A 105 -1.26 17.08 2.83
CA ALA A 105 -1.53 15.88 3.61
C ALA A 105 -0.63 15.83 4.84
N ARG A 106 -1.19 15.52 6.01
CA ARG A 106 -0.38 15.34 7.22
C ARG A 106 0.51 14.12 7.06
N THR A 107 1.80 14.26 7.31
CA THR A 107 2.70 13.09 7.32
C THR A 107 2.46 12.26 8.58
N ILE A 108 2.40 10.95 8.42
CA ILE A 108 2.26 9.99 9.52
C ILE A 108 3.64 9.69 10.07
N THR A 109 3.97 10.35 11.17
CA THR A 109 5.23 10.13 11.88
C THR A 109 5.29 8.69 12.42
N GLY A 110 6.37 7.98 12.13
CA GLY A 110 6.58 6.59 12.54
C GLY A 110 6.11 5.53 11.53
N GLY A 111 5.50 5.93 10.41
CA GLY A 111 5.27 5.04 9.27
C GLY A 111 4.33 3.87 9.52
N ASP A 112 3.49 3.91 10.56
CA ASP A 112 2.56 2.85 10.92
C ASP A 112 1.13 3.41 11.02
N TYR A 113 0.37 3.26 9.93
CA TYR A 113 -1.02 3.73 9.86
C TYR A 113 -1.93 3.05 10.89
N SER A 114 -1.66 1.78 11.20
CA SER A 114 -2.51 0.98 12.09
C SER A 114 -2.56 1.56 13.50
N LYS A 115 -1.49 2.23 13.92
CA LYS A 115 -1.42 2.94 15.20
C LYS A 115 -2.20 4.26 15.19
N GLN A 116 -2.16 5.00 14.08
CA GLN A 116 -2.90 6.27 13.96
C GLN A 116 -4.41 6.06 13.88
N ARG A 117 -4.88 5.04 13.14
CA ARG A 117 -6.31 4.73 13.06
C ARG A 117 -6.91 4.35 14.42
N LYS A 118 -6.13 3.73 15.31
CA LYS A 118 -6.53 3.48 16.70
C LYS A 118 -6.63 4.75 17.56
N GLN A 119 -5.85 5.80 17.25
CA GLN A 119 -5.92 7.08 17.95
C GLN A 119 -7.10 7.94 17.49
N ARG A 120 -7.54 7.80 16.23
CA ARG A 120 -8.74 8.50 15.70
C ARG A 120 -10.07 7.92 16.20
N ASN A 121 -10.08 6.69 16.70
CA ASN A 121 -11.26 5.99 17.21
C ASN A 121 -11.32 5.96 18.76
N ARG A 122 -10.56 6.82 19.45
CA ARG A 122 -10.63 7.04 20.90
C ARG A 122 -11.06 8.47 21.18
#